data_AF-A0A348VQU2-F1
#
_entry.id   AF-A0A348VQU2-F1
#
_cell.length_a   1.000
_cell.length_b   1.000
_cell.length_c   1.000
_cell.angle_alpha   90.00
_cell.angle_beta   90.00
_cell.angle_gamma   90.00
#
_symmetry.space_group_name_H-M   'P 1'
#
loop_
_entity.id
_entity.type
_entity.pdbx_description
1 polymer ?
#
loop_
_entity_poly.entity_id
_entity_poly.type
_entity_poly.pdbx_seq_one_letter_code
_entity_poly.pdbx_strand_id
1 'polypeptide(L)'
;PDSATFWNIGDGSEQTHTDTVRDMLATYGIEDPNPDANNLPDSIGVFTGQDYGWYFTEKYLALVDRGRISLLEALYVGAFIEELDMLDIVGCPKVIVETSTVISEGQCGLTYTDEPALQTMYTHLVDGSKDHLRAYVTYIEVIIGVGNYVAQVLTQAEVDAILGR
;
A
#
# COMPACT_ATOMS: atom_id res chain seq x y z
N PRO A 1 -3.55 -6.52 -16.29
CA PRO A 1 -3.31 -5.53 -17.37
C PRO A 1 -1.88 -5.65 -17.88
N ASP A 2 -1.65 -5.58 -19.20
CA ASP A 2 -0.32 -5.82 -19.79
C ASP A 2 0.63 -4.60 -19.70
N SER A 3 0.31 -3.61 -18.86
CA SER A 3 1.18 -2.46 -18.64
C SER A 3 2.37 -2.86 -17.76
N ALA A 4 3.59 -2.55 -18.20
CA ALA A 4 4.83 -2.84 -17.49
C ALA A 4 4.87 -2.26 -16.06
N THR A 5 4.11 -1.20 -15.80
CA THR A 5 3.98 -0.58 -14.47
C THR A 5 3.49 -1.57 -13.42
N PHE A 6 2.47 -2.38 -13.74
CA PHE A 6 1.93 -3.36 -12.77
C PHE A 6 2.93 -4.47 -12.48
N TRP A 7 3.72 -4.87 -13.48
CA TRP A 7 4.73 -5.92 -13.31
C TRP A 7 5.92 -5.42 -12.48
N ASN A 8 6.47 -4.24 -12.81
CA ASN A 8 7.61 -3.68 -12.09
C ASN A 8 7.29 -3.36 -10.63
N ILE A 9 6.09 -2.81 -10.37
CA ILE A 9 5.65 -2.46 -9.02
C ILE A 9 5.22 -3.72 -8.27
N GLY A 10 4.27 -4.49 -8.84
CA GLY A 10 3.66 -5.64 -8.16
C GLY A 10 4.60 -6.83 -7.94
N ASP A 11 5.28 -7.32 -8.99
CA ASP A 11 6.13 -8.52 -8.88
C ASP A 11 7.52 -8.19 -8.32
N GLY A 12 7.95 -6.92 -8.39
CA GLY A 12 9.28 -6.47 -7.98
C GLY A 12 9.28 -5.73 -6.64
N SER A 13 8.79 -4.50 -6.66
CA SER A 13 8.94 -3.58 -5.53
C SER A 13 8.07 -3.99 -4.33
N GLU A 14 6.80 -4.33 -4.54
CA GLU A 14 5.90 -4.73 -3.46
C GLU A 14 6.28 -6.07 -2.82
N GLN A 15 6.92 -6.97 -3.57
CA GLN A 15 7.52 -8.17 -3.00
C GLN A 15 8.68 -7.82 -2.05
N THR A 16 9.49 -6.82 -2.40
CA THR A 16 10.58 -6.32 -1.54
C THR A 16 10.02 -5.67 -0.27
N HIS A 17 8.92 -4.92 -0.38
CA HIS A 17 8.20 -4.38 0.78
C HIS A 17 7.70 -5.51 1.70
N THR A 18 7.04 -6.52 1.14
CA THR A 18 6.54 -7.69 1.86
C THR A 18 7.66 -8.44 2.58
N ASP A 19 8.77 -8.70 1.89
CA ASP A 19 9.95 -9.36 2.47
C ASP A 19 10.57 -8.54 3.61
N THR A 20 10.62 -7.21 3.47
CA THR A 20 11.14 -6.31 4.51
C THR A 20 10.28 -6.39 5.78
N VAL A 21 8.94 -6.38 5.64
CA VAL A 21 8.03 -6.51 6.79
C VAL A 21 8.14 -7.89 7.43
N ARG A 22 8.20 -8.97 6.63
CA ARG A 22 8.42 -10.34 7.15
C ARG A 22 9.69 -10.43 7.99
N ASP A 23 10.80 -9.89 7.48
CA ASP A 23 12.08 -9.94 8.18
C ASP A 23 12.05 -9.11 9.48
N MET A 24 11.27 -8.03 9.51
CA MET A 24 11.03 -7.25 10.72
C MET A 24 10.17 -8.02 11.75
N LEU A 25 9.12 -8.72 11.32
CA LEU A 25 8.34 -9.60 12.20
C LEU A 25 9.23 -10.67 12.85
N ALA A 26 10.09 -11.32 12.04
CA ALA A 26 11.05 -12.30 12.52
C ALA A 26 12.04 -11.70 13.53
N THR A 27 12.52 -10.47 13.30
CA THR A 27 13.42 -9.74 14.21
C THR A 27 12.82 -9.57 15.61
N TYR A 28 11.51 -9.35 15.70
CA TYR A 28 10.80 -9.20 16.98
C TYR A 28 10.15 -10.51 17.48
N GLY A 29 10.34 -11.63 16.79
CA GLY A 29 9.74 -12.92 17.15
C GLY A 29 8.21 -12.92 17.03
N ILE A 30 7.65 -12.11 16.14
CA ILE A 30 6.22 -12.07 15.81
C ILE A 30 5.98 -13.06 14.67
N GLU A 31 4.94 -13.88 14.80
CA GLU A 31 4.55 -14.82 13.73
C GLU A 31 4.06 -14.05 12.50
N ASP A 32 4.47 -14.50 11.31
CA ASP A 32 4.01 -13.94 10.05
C ASP A 32 2.51 -14.20 9.89
N PRO A 33 1.66 -13.16 9.72
CA PRO A 33 0.22 -13.35 9.52
C PRO A 33 -0.13 -14.02 8.19
N ASN A 34 0.80 -14.06 7.22
CA ASN A 34 0.59 -14.60 5.89
C ASN A 34 1.83 -15.38 5.37
N PRO A 35 2.24 -16.48 6.03
CA PRO A 35 3.54 -17.13 5.80
C PRO A 35 3.68 -17.75 4.40
N ASP A 36 2.56 -18.06 3.74
CA ASP A 36 2.53 -18.63 2.40
C ASP A 36 2.45 -17.55 1.29
N ALA A 37 2.61 -16.27 1.62
CA ALA A 37 2.49 -15.15 0.66
C ALA A 37 3.39 -15.30 -0.58
N ASN A 38 4.53 -16.00 -0.46
CA ASN A 38 5.49 -16.20 -1.54
C ASN A 38 5.19 -17.43 -2.43
N ASN A 39 4.12 -18.19 -2.16
CA ASN A 39 3.74 -19.34 -2.98
C ASN A 39 2.92 -18.93 -4.22
N LEU A 40 3.58 -18.32 -5.19
CA LEU A 40 2.93 -17.82 -6.41
C LEU A 40 2.67 -18.94 -7.44
N PRO A 41 1.53 -18.91 -8.15
CA PRO A 41 0.45 -17.90 -8.09
C PRO A 41 -0.62 -18.19 -7.02
N ASP A 42 -0.52 -19.30 -6.28
CA ASP A 42 -1.56 -19.79 -5.38
C ASP A 42 -1.86 -18.85 -4.20
N SER A 43 -0.90 -18.02 -3.81
CA SER A 43 -1.03 -17.04 -2.72
C SER A 43 -1.71 -15.73 -3.14
N ILE A 44 -1.94 -15.50 -4.44
CA ILE A 44 -2.53 -14.24 -4.92
C ILE A 44 -3.98 -14.12 -4.41
N GLY A 45 -4.26 -13.04 -3.68
CA GLY A 45 -5.58 -12.77 -3.09
C GLY A 45 -5.89 -13.59 -1.84
N VAL A 46 -4.91 -14.30 -1.28
CA VAL A 46 -5.03 -15.09 -0.05
C VAL A 46 -4.45 -14.31 1.13
N PHE A 47 -5.29 -14.00 2.11
CA PHE A 47 -4.91 -13.30 3.34
C PHE A 47 -5.37 -14.09 4.57
N THR A 48 -4.43 -14.71 5.28
CA THR A 48 -4.69 -15.63 6.41
C THR A 48 -4.58 -14.98 7.79
N GLY A 49 -4.19 -13.70 7.87
CA GLY A 49 -4.00 -13.01 9.13
C GLY A 49 -5.25 -13.03 10.01
N GLN A 50 -5.11 -13.45 11.26
CA GLN A 50 -6.24 -13.64 12.18
C GLN A 50 -7.03 -12.35 12.42
N ASP A 51 -6.34 -11.21 12.59
CA ASP A 51 -6.98 -9.95 12.97
C ASP A 51 -7.59 -9.21 11.76
N TYR A 52 -6.87 -9.16 10.63
CA TYR A 52 -7.22 -8.32 9.48
C TYR A 52 -7.25 -9.04 8.12
N GLY A 53 -7.07 -10.36 8.06
CA GLY A 53 -7.11 -11.12 6.80
C GLY A 53 -8.44 -10.97 6.05
N TRP A 54 -9.55 -10.88 6.79
CA TRP A 54 -10.88 -10.61 6.23
C TRP A 54 -10.94 -9.26 5.52
N TYR A 55 -10.32 -8.22 6.10
CA TYR A 55 -10.31 -6.86 5.56
C TYR A 55 -9.54 -6.82 4.25
N PHE A 56 -8.33 -7.39 4.22
CA PHE A 56 -7.53 -7.45 3.00
C PHE A 56 -8.19 -8.30 1.91
N THR A 57 -8.87 -9.39 2.26
CA THR A 57 -9.66 -10.19 1.30
C THR A 57 -10.78 -9.37 0.67
N GLU A 58 -11.54 -8.62 1.47
CA GLU A 58 -12.60 -7.74 0.98
C GLU A 58 -12.06 -6.65 0.06
N LYS A 59 -10.98 -5.96 0.47
CA LYS A 59 -10.35 -4.90 -0.33
C LYS A 59 -9.76 -5.43 -1.61
N TYR A 60 -9.09 -6.58 -1.58
CA TYR A 60 -8.55 -7.21 -2.77
C TYR A 60 -9.64 -7.46 -3.82
N LEU A 61 -10.75 -8.11 -3.43
CA LEU A 61 -11.85 -8.40 -4.34
C LEU A 61 -12.45 -7.11 -4.93
N ALA A 62 -12.73 -6.12 -4.09
CA ALA A 62 -13.31 -4.85 -4.52
C ALA A 62 -12.40 -4.06 -5.47
N LEU A 63 -11.10 -3.99 -5.17
CA LEU A 63 -10.12 -3.25 -5.98
C LEU A 63 -9.80 -3.97 -7.30
N VAL A 64 -9.75 -5.30 -7.29
CA VAL A 64 -9.63 -6.08 -8.53
C VAL A 64 -10.85 -5.87 -9.42
N ASP A 65 -12.06 -5.89 -8.86
CA ASP A 65 -13.28 -5.65 -9.65
C ASP A 65 -13.33 -4.24 -10.22
N ARG A 66 -12.90 -3.22 -9.48
CA ARG A 66 -12.70 -1.85 -10.00
C ARG A 66 -11.66 -1.83 -11.12
N GLY A 67 -10.49 -2.44 -10.90
CA GLY A 67 -9.39 -2.46 -11.88
C GLY A 67 -9.73 -3.21 -13.17
N ARG A 68 -10.69 -4.16 -13.13
CA ARG A 68 -11.17 -4.87 -14.32
C ARG A 68 -12.03 -4.02 -15.26
N ILE A 69 -12.51 -2.85 -14.82
CA ILE A 69 -13.36 -1.97 -15.64
C ILE A 69 -12.61 -1.45 -16.86
N SER A 70 -11.38 -0.96 -16.67
CA SER A 70 -10.53 -0.46 -17.75
C SER A 70 -9.08 -0.33 -17.30
N LEU A 71 -8.17 -0.12 -18.26
CA LEU A 71 -6.77 0.22 -17.93
C LEU A 71 -6.67 1.47 -17.05
N LEU A 72 -7.47 2.51 -17.34
CA LEU A 72 -7.47 3.75 -16.56
C LEU A 72 -7.92 3.48 -15.12
N GLU A 73 -8.98 2.70 -14.91
CA GLU A 73 -9.42 2.30 -13.56
C GLU A 73 -8.38 1.45 -12.84
N ALA A 74 -7.69 0.54 -13.55
CA ALA A 74 -6.59 -0.22 -12.96
C ALA A 74 -5.45 0.68 -12.48
N LEU A 75 -5.09 1.71 -13.27
CA LEU A 75 -4.06 2.67 -12.88
C LEU A 75 -4.50 3.52 -11.69
N TYR A 76 -5.77 3.93 -11.64
CA TYR A 76 -6.34 4.62 -10.48
C TYR A 76 -6.37 3.73 -9.24
N VAL A 77 -6.65 2.43 -9.37
CA VAL A 77 -6.54 1.47 -8.27
C VAL A 77 -5.10 1.39 -7.75
N GLY A 78 -4.12 1.33 -8.65
CA GLY A 78 -2.70 1.39 -8.28
C GLY A 78 -2.38 2.65 -7.47
N ALA A 79 -2.66 3.83 -8.03
CA ALA A 79 -2.44 5.11 -7.34
C ALA A 79 -3.19 5.23 -6.00
N PHE A 80 -4.42 4.68 -5.92
CA PHE A 80 -5.20 4.65 -4.68
C PHE A 80 -4.52 3.83 -3.60
N ILE A 81 -3.97 2.65 -3.95
CA ILE A 81 -3.26 1.79 -3.00
C ILE A 81 -2.03 2.51 -2.47
N GLU A 82 -1.23 3.18 -3.32
CA GLU A 82 -0.04 3.90 -2.87
C GLU A 82 -0.37 5.08 -1.94
N GLU A 83 -1.44 5.84 -2.22
CA GLU A 83 -1.90 6.89 -1.33
C GLU A 83 -2.38 6.36 0.02
N LEU A 84 -3.12 5.24 0.00
CA LEU A 84 -3.60 4.58 1.21
C LEU A 84 -2.45 4.02 2.04
N ASP A 85 -1.48 3.37 1.39
CA ASP A 85 -0.31 2.76 2.03
C ASP A 85 0.52 3.82 2.77
N MET A 86 0.79 4.96 2.14
CA MET A 86 1.47 6.08 2.82
C MET A 86 0.67 6.61 4.01
N LEU A 87 -0.65 6.79 3.88
CA LEU A 87 -1.49 7.25 4.99
C LEU A 87 -1.44 6.28 6.18
N ASP A 88 -1.56 4.99 5.89
CA ASP A 88 -1.68 3.92 6.88
C ASP A 88 -0.33 3.55 7.53
N ILE A 89 0.80 3.73 6.84
CA ILE A 89 2.15 3.56 7.40
C ILE A 89 2.56 4.76 8.26
N VAL A 90 2.28 5.99 7.81
CA VAL A 90 2.62 7.21 8.56
C VAL A 90 1.74 7.33 9.81
N GLY A 91 0.45 7.14 9.63
CA GLY A 91 -0.57 7.17 10.67
C GLY A 91 -0.96 5.79 11.15
N CYS A 92 -2.18 5.69 11.69
CA CYS A 92 -2.75 4.42 12.11
C CYS A 92 -3.88 4.03 11.16
N PRO A 93 -3.89 2.80 10.59
CA PRO A 93 -4.91 2.41 9.63
C PRO A 93 -6.31 2.57 10.19
N LYS A 94 -7.21 3.15 9.40
CA LYS A 94 -8.58 3.44 9.83
C LYS A 94 -9.31 2.21 10.36
N VAL A 95 -9.14 1.05 9.71
CA VAL A 95 -9.75 -0.22 10.16
C VAL A 95 -9.27 -0.62 11.56
N ILE A 96 -8.00 -0.37 11.89
CA ILE A 96 -7.46 -0.66 13.23
C ILE A 96 -8.13 0.24 14.25
N VAL A 97 -8.20 1.56 13.99
CA VAL A 97 -8.81 2.53 14.90
C VAL A 97 -10.30 2.25 15.13
N GLU A 98 -11.02 1.79 14.10
CA GLU A 98 -12.46 1.52 14.18
C GLU A 98 -12.80 0.17 14.81
N THR A 99 -11.91 -0.82 14.76
CA THR A 99 -12.21 -2.20 15.20
C THR A 99 -11.44 -2.64 16.43
N SER A 100 -10.33 -1.99 16.76
CA SER A 100 -9.55 -2.30 17.96
C SER A 100 -10.18 -1.68 19.21
N THR A 101 -10.20 -2.44 20.31
CA THR A 101 -10.58 -1.92 21.63
C THR A 101 -9.38 -1.38 22.42
N VAL A 102 -8.16 -1.50 21.89
CA VAL A 102 -6.91 -1.18 22.60
C VAL A 102 -5.98 -0.24 21.84
N ILE A 103 -6.20 -0.03 20.54
CA ILE A 103 -5.44 0.90 19.70
C ILE A 103 -6.39 2.00 19.22
N SER A 104 -6.12 3.23 19.62
CA SER A 104 -6.82 4.43 19.17
C SER A 104 -6.01 5.19 18.11
N GLU A 105 -6.61 6.23 17.54
CA GLU A 105 -5.91 7.15 16.63
C GLU A 105 -4.59 7.67 17.24
N GLY A 106 -3.53 7.66 16.44
CA GLY A 106 -2.19 8.08 16.86
C GLY A 106 -1.45 7.11 17.78
N GLN A 107 -1.98 5.89 18.00
CA GLN A 107 -1.33 4.84 18.81
C GLN A 107 -0.66 3.74 17.98
N CYS A 108 -0.46 3.97 16.68
CA CYS A 108 0.29 3.08 15.80
C CYS A 108 0.91 3.87 14.62
N GLY A 109 1.77 3.22 13.84
CA GLY A 109 2.45 3.82 12.68
C GLY A 109 3.77 4.53 12.97
N LEU A 110 4.36 5.11 11.92
CA LEU A 110 5.64 5.83 11.97
C LEU A 110 5.63 7.01 12.94
N THR A 111 4.52 7.74 13.04
CA THR A 111 4.42 8.90 13.93
C THR A 111 4.29 8.53 15.41
N TYR A 112 3.99 7.27 15.72
CA TYR A 112 3.84 6.78 17.09
C TYR A 112 5.09 6.11 17.64
N THR A 113 5.81 5.33 16.82
CA THR A 113 6.93 4.50 17.28
C THR A 113 8.20 5.32 17.51
N ASP A 114 8.94 4.99 18.57
CA ASP A 114 10.30 5.49 18.86
C ASP A 114 11.39 4.45 18.57
N GLU A 115 11.02 3.27 18.07
CA GLU A 115 11.94 2.17 17.74
C GLU A 115 12.66 2.46 16.41
N PRO A 116 13.99 2.69 16.41
CA PRO A 116 14.72 3.12 15.22
C PRO A 116 14.64 2.13 14.05
N ALA A 117 14.57 0.82 14.32
CA ALA A 117 14.45 -0.19 13.27
C ALA A 117 13.10 -0.06 12.52
N LEU A 118 12.01 0.14 13.26
CA LEU A 118 10.68 0.34 12.69
C LEU A 118 10.58 1.66 11.93
N GLN A 119 11.15 2.74 12.47
CA GLN A 119 11.18 4.04 11.78
C GLN A 119 11.92 3.94 10.44
N THR A 120 13.03 3.21 10.41
CA THR A 120 13.81 2.99 9.17
C THR A 120 13.00 2.20 8.14
N MET A 121 12.37 1.10 8.56
CA MET A 121 11.52 0.29 7.69
C MET A 121 10.36 1.10 7.12
N TYR A 122 9.56 1.76 7.98
CA TYR A 122 8.40 2.54 7.53
C TYR A 122 8.80 3.68 6.61
N THR A 123 9.91 4.37 6.88
CA THR A 123 10.39 5.44 5.98
C THR A 123 10.74 4.88 4.60
N HIS A 124 11.42 3.73 4.54
CA HIS A 124 11.74 3.08 3.28
C HIS A 124 10.49 2.67 2.49
N LEU A 125 9.50 2.07 3.16
CA LEU A 125 8.23 1.71 2.53
C LEU A 125 7.53 2.95 1.97
N VAL A 126 7.38 4.00 2.78
CA VAL A 126 6.74 5.27 2.37
C VAL A 126 7.47 5.91 1.18
N ASP A 127 8.80 5.87 1.13
CA ASP A 127 9.55 6.39 -0.01
C ASP A 127 9.33 5.56 -1.28
N GLY A 128 9.22 4.23 -1.15
CA GLY A 128 8.81 3.34 -2.24
C GLY A 128 7.42 3.67 -2.77
N SER A 129 6.43 3.82 -1.89
CA SER A 129 5.03 4.13 -2.27
C SER A 129 4.92 5.50 -2.95
N LYS A 130 5.77 6.49 -2.59
CA LYS A 130 5.87 7.77 -3.35
C LYS A 130 6.36 7.56 -4.78
N ASP A 131 7.35 6.70 -4.98
CA ASP A 131 7.86 6.40 -6.33
C ASP A 131 6.84 5.64 -7.17
N HIS A 132 6.11 4.71 -6.55
CA HIS A 132 5.00 4.02 -7.19
C HIS A 132 3.87 4.97 -7.57
N LEU A 133 3.48 5.88 -6.67
CA LEU A 133 2.46 6.89 -6.95
C LEU A 133 2.85 7.76 -8.14
N ARG A 134 4.10 8.25 -8.18
CA ARG A 134 4.63 9.00 -9.34
C ARG A 134 4.51 8.21 -10.63
N ALA A 135 4.83 6.90 -10.59
CA ALA A 135 4.72 6.04 -11.76
C ALA A 135 3.25 5.92 -12.21
N TYR A 136 2.31 5.55 -11.33
CA TYR A 136 0.90 5.44 -11.69
C TYR A 136 0.32 6.76 -12.21
N VAL A 137 0.56 7.86 -11.52
CA VAL A 137 0.10 9.19 -11.93
C VAL A 137 0.64 9.56 -13.31
N THR A 138 1.91 9.27 -13.61
CA THR A 138 2.49 9.49 -14.95
C THR A 138 1.68 8.78 -16.03
N TYR A 139 1.33 7.51 -15.84
CA TYR A 139 0.53 6.76 -16.81
C TYR A 139 -0.94 7.22 -16.88
N ILE A 140 -1.52 7.63 -15.75
CA ILE A 140 -2.88 8.21 -15.73
C ILE A 140 -2.89 9.50 -16.55
N GLU A 141 -1.94 10.39 -16.31
CA GLU A 141 -1.86 11.69 -16.96
C GLU A 141 -1.52 11.63 -18.45
N VAL A 142 -0.88 10.55 -18.91
CA VAL A 142 -0.78 10.25 -20.36
C VAL A 142 -2.17 10.06 -20.99
N ILE A 143 -3.13 9.53 -20.24
CA ILE A 143 -4.49 9.24 -20.72
C ILE A 143 -5.41 10.46 -20.57
N ILE A 144 -5.36 11.15 -19.43
CA ILE A 144 -6.31 12.22 -19.08
C ILE A 144 -5.74 13.64 -19.21
N GLY A 145 -4.46 13.78 -19.50
CA GLY A 145 -3.73 15.05 -19.55
C GLY A 145 -2.91 15.33 -18.29
N VAL A 146 -1.71 15.90 -18.51
CA VAL A 146 -0.79 16.31 -17.44
C VAL A 146 -1.44 17.36 -16.55
N GLY A 147 -1.37 17.17 -15.23
CA GLY A 147 -1.97 18.06 -14.23
C GLY A 147 -3.38 17.68 -13.81
N ASN A 148 -3.98 16.64 -14.40
CA ASN A 148 -5.38 16.30 -14.16
C ASN A 148 -5.59 15.14 -13.17
N TYR A 149 -4.53 14.54 -12.62
CA TYR A 149 -4.69 13.57 -11.53
C TYR A 149 -5.19 14.26 -10.26
N VAL A 150 -6.26 13.70 -9.67
CA VAL A 150 -6.84 14.16 -8.41
C VAL A 150 -6.57 13.10 -7.34
N ALA A 151 -6.05 13.54 -6.20
CA ALA A 151 -5.79 12.69 -5.05
C ALA A 151 -7.07 11.95 -4.60
N GLN A 152 -6.92 10.68 -4.22
CA GLN A 152 -8.04 9.81 -3.86
C GLN A 152 -8.17 9.59 -2.35
N VAL A 153 -7.06 9.67 -1.62
CA VAL A 153 -6.98 9.43 -0.16
C VAL A 153 -6.23 10.56 0.52
N LEU A 154 -5.03 10.88 0.04
CA LEU A 154 -4.25 12.00 0.56
C LEU A 154 -4.88 13.34 0.15
N THR A 155 -4.47 14.42 0.79
CA THR A 155 -4.84 15.75 0.29
C THR A 155 -4.15 16.02 -1.04
N GLN A 156 -4.77 16.84 -1.90
CA GLN A 156 -4.15 17.22 -3.17
C GLN A 156 -2.78 17.88 -2.97
N ALA A 157 -2.61 18.67 -1.91
CA ALA A 157 -1.34 19.32 -1.61
C ALA A 157 -0.22 18.32 -1.26
N GLU A 158 -0.53 17.23 -0.57
CA GLU A 158 0.44 16.16 -0.29
C GLU A 158 0.84 15.43 -1.57
N VAL A 159 -0.14 15.09 -2.42
CA VAL A 159 0.13 14.46 -3.72
C VAL A 159 0.95 15.39 -4.61
N ASP A 160 0.60 16.67 -4.71
CA ASP A 160 1.33 17.66 -5.50
C ASP A 160 2.79 17.81 -5.01
N ALA A 161 3.02 17.81 -3.69
CA ALA A 161 4.35 17.80 -3.11
C ALA A 161 5.15 16.53 -3.48
N ILE A 162 4.50 15.35 -3.51
CA ILE A 162 5.13 14.10 -3.95
C ILE A 162 5.47 14.17 -5.44
N LEU A 163 4.58 14.72 -6.27
CA LEU A 163 4.77 14.88 -7.71
C LEU A 163 5.73 16.02 -8.09
N GLY A 164 6.06 16.90 -7.14
CA GLY A 164 7.00 18.00 -7.32
C GLY A 164 6.44 19.17 -8.11
N ARG A 165 5.15 19.51 -7.94
CA ARG A 165 4.46 20.59 -8.66
C ARG A 165 3.48 21.36 -7.80
#